data_AF-A0A0S4JAK6-F1
#
_entry.id   AF-A0A0S4JAK6-F1
#
_cell.length_a   1.000
_cell.length_b   1.000
_cell.length_c   1.000
_cell.angle_alpha   90.00
_cell.angle_beta   90.00
_cell.angle_gamma   90.00
#
_symmetry.space_group_name_H-M   'P 1'
#
loop_
_entity.id
_entity.type
_entity.pdbx_description
1 polymer ?
#
loop_
_entity_poly.entity_id
_entity_poly.type
_entity_poly.pdbx_seq_one_letter_code
_entity_poly.pdbx_strand_id
1 'polypeptide(L)'
;MSLSCFFGHELQPDSTAFTPVMPPMSSLVITQVCVTSAFPTGGAVTLYVQSHKMPSKIAVVTLNPDQDIYHCPLQLIFSSKVSLFLEPAKLTTKLAADEKAPVFPHVHISGYYEREELNGDADDDEEPSSSEEDEFVPTGSDKKKKGGKPPTKDAKKGANKKRGRD
;
A
#
# COMPACT_ATOMS: atom_id res chain seq x y z
N MET A 1 -12.19 17.29 4.02
CA MET A 1 -11.52 16.26 3.18
C MET A 1 -10.82 17.00 2.06
N SER A 2 -9.49 16.90 1.99
CA SER A 2 -8.70 17.57 0.94
C SER A 2 -8.15 16.55 -0.06
N LEU A 3 -8.14 16.92 -1.34
CA LEU A 3 -7.47 16.15 -2.39
C LEU A 3 -5.95 16.22 -2.15
N SER A 4 -5.32 15.06 -1.94
CA SER A 4 -3.87 15.00 -1.77
C SER A 4 -3.15 14.93 -3.11
N CYS A 5 -3.51 13.97 -3.97
CA CYS A 5 -2.89 13.79 -5.28
C CYS A 5 -3.71 12.84 -6.17
N PHE A 6 -3.47 12.90 -7.48
CA PHE A 6 -4.06 11.97 -8.45
C PHE A 6 -3.37 10.61 -8.42
N PHE A 7 -4.15 9.58 -8.74
CA PHE A 7 -3.71 8.20 -8.87
C PHE A 7 -4.07 7.69 -10.27
N GLY A 8 -3.12 7.03 -10.91
CA GLY A 8 -3.29 6.37 -12.20
C GLY A 8 -2.32 5.20 -12.32
N HIS A 9 -2.81 4.04 -12.75
CA HIS A 9 -1.96 2.87 -12.98
C HIS A 9 -2.54 1.96 -14.06
N GLU A 10 -1.67 1.39 -14.89
CA GLU A 10 -2.04 0.37 -15.88
C GLU A 10 -1.77 -1.02 -15.32
N LEU A 11 -2.78 -1.89 -15.35
CA LEU A 11 -2.69 -3.29 -14.97
C LEU A 11 -2.68 -4.18 -16.20
N GLN A 12 -1.85 -5.22 -16.11
CA GLN A 12 -1.82 -6.33 -17.05
C GLN A 12 -2.67 -7.49 -16.55
N PRO A 13 -3.30 -8.26 -17.44
CA PRO A 13 -4.15 -9.39 -17.08
C PRO A 13 -3.33 -10.64 -16.74
N ASP A 14 -2.35 -10.50 -15.85
CA ASP A 14 -1.38 -11.53 -15.45
C ASP A 14 -1.67 -12.10 -14.04
N SER A 15 -2.74 -11.64 -13.40
CA SER A 15 -3.11 -11.98 -12.02
C SER A 15 -2.07 -11.56 -10.96
N THR A 16 -1.09 -10.72 -11.32
CA THR A 16 -0.11 -10.18 -10.37
C THR A 16 -0.77 -9.16 -9.46
N ALA A 17 -0.43 -9.20 -8.17
CA ALA A 17 -0.90 -8.23 -7.21
C ALA A 17 -0.21 -6.88 -7.42
N PHE A 18 -0.99 -5.84 -7.69
CA PHE A 18 -0.53 -4.47 -7.58
C PHE A 18 -1.03 -3.86 -6.28
N THR A 19 -0.13 -3.34 -5.44
CA THR A 19 -0.51 -2.64 -4.22
C THR A 19 -0.10 -1.17 -4.31
N PRO A 20 -1.06 -0.24 -4.42
CA PRO A 20 -0.78 1.19 -4.35
C PRO A 20 -0.08 1.56 -3.03
N VAL A 21 0.92 2.44 -3.12
CA VAL A 21 1.56 3.01 -1.94
C VAL A 21 0.63 4.08 -1.38
N MET A 22 0.08 3.84 -0.20
CA MET A 22 -0.83 4.76 0.49
C MET A 22 -0.02 5.86 1.18
N PRO A 23 -0.22 7.15 0.84
CA PRO A 23 0.28 8.25 1.65
C PRO A 23 -0.21 8.17 3.11
N PRO A 24 0.55 8.67 4.08
CA PRO A 24 0.10 8.74 5.47
C PRO A 24 -1.23 9.47 5.60
N MET A 25 -2.11 8.97 6.47
CA MET A 25 -3.40 9.61 6.78
C MET A 25 -4.28 9.87 5.55
N SER A 26 -4.21 8.99 4.55
CA SER A 26 -4.99 9.13 3.33
C SER A 26 -5.84 7.90 3.03
N SER A 27 -6.91 8.12 2.27
CA SER A 27 -7.72 7.10 1.64
C SER A 27 -7.50 7.12 0.13
N LEU A 28 -7.46 5.95 -0.49
CA LEU A 28 -7.43 5.82 -1.94
C LEU A 28 -8.87 5.73 -2.45
N VAL A 29 -9.23 6.64 -3.35
CA VAL A 29 -10.51 6.65 -4.05
C VAL A 29 -10.26 6.24 -5.49
N ILE A 30 -10.78 5.10 -5.91
CA ILE A 30 -10.77 4.66 -7.31
C ILE A 30 -12.09 5.08 -7.95
N THR A 31 -11.97 5.89 -9.01
CA THR A 31 -13.11 6.57 -9.65
C THR A 31 -13.53 5.94 -10.97
N GLN A 32 -12.62 5.26 -11.65
CA GLN A 32 -12.93 4.62 -12.92
C GLN A 32 -11.86 3.61 -13.32
N VAL A 33 -12.26 2.78 -14.27
CA VAL A 33 -11.43 1.76 -14.86
C VAL A 33 -11.76 1.65 -16.35
N CYS A 34 -10.75 1.61 -17.21
CA CYS A 34 -10.91 1.59 -18.65
C CYS A 34 -9.89 0.72 -19.37
N VAL A 35 -10.26 0.15 -20.50
CA VAL A 35 -9.34 -0.58 -21.39
C VAL A 35 -8.36 0.41 -22.03
N THR A 36 -7.04 0.13 -21.96
CA THR A 36 -6.00 0.98 -22.57
C THR A 36 -5.63 0.58 -23.99
N SER A 37 -5.96 -0.65 -24.39
CA SER A 37 -5.61 -1.20 -25.69
C SER A 37 -6.82 -1.87 -26.34
N ALA A 38 -7.27 -1.31 -27.46
CA ALA A 38 -8.29 -1.92 -28.30
C ALA A 38 -7.63 -3.03 -29.13
N PHE A 39 -7.51 -4.22 -28.55
CA PHE A 39 -7.17 -5.41 -29.32
C PHE A 39 -8.42 -5.91 -30.05
N PRO A 40 -8.33 -6.29 -31.33
CA PRO A 40 -9.49 -6.69 -32.13
C PRO A 40 -10.15 -8.00 -31.68
N THR A 41 -9.53 -8.73 -30.75
CA THR A 41 -10.03 -9.96 -30.13
C THR A 41 -9.57 -9.95 -28.68
N GLY A 42 -10.24 -9.16 -27.83
CA GLY A 42 -9.86 -8.94 -26.45
C GLY A 42 -10.79 -9.72 -25.53
N GLY A 43 -10.34 -10.88 -25.05
CA GLY A 43 -11.13 -11.64 -24.07
C GLY A 43 -11.49 -10.76 -22.86
N ALA A 44 -12.63 -11.02 -22.22
CA ALA A 44 -13.04 -10.23 -21.06
C ALA A 44 -12.02 -10.32 -19.92
N VAL A 45 -11.90 -9.25 -19.14
CA VAL A 45 -11.01 -9.14 -17.98
C VAL A 45 -11.79 -8.67 -16.77
N THR A 46 -11.48 -9.22 -15.60
CA THR A 46 -12.12 -8.86 -14.34
C THR A 46 -11.12 -8.22 -13.40
N LEU A 47 -11.45 -7.03 -12.89
CA LEU A 47 -10.73 -6.38 -11.81
C LEU A 47 -11.20 -6.96 -10.48
N TYR A 48 -10.25 -7.47 -9.71
CA TYR A 48 -10.45 -7.89 -8.33
C TYR A 48 -9.73 -6.98 -7.36
N VAL A 49 -10.31 -6.85 -6.17
CA VAL A 49 -9.71 -6.15 -5.04
C VAL A 49 -9.61 -7.07 -3.84
N GLN A 50 -8.53 -6.92 -3.08
CA GLN A 50 -8.31 -7.64 -1.84
C GLN A 50 -7.83 -6.66 -0.77
N SER A 51 -8.65 -6.46 0.25
CA SER A 51 -8.22 -5.71 1.43
C SER A 51 -7.26 -6.56 2.26
N HIS A 52 -6.26 -5.95 2.89
CA HIS A 52 -5.42 -6.63 3.88
C HIS A 52 -6.22 -7.32 5.00
N LYS A 53 -7.42 -6.81 5.33
CA LYS A 53 -8.27 -7.35 6.40
C LYS A 53 -9.12 -8.55 5.96
N MET A 54 -9.16 -8.87 4.66
CA MET A 54 -9.97 -9.95 4.12
C MET A 54 -9.12 -10.91 3.29
N PRO A 55 -9.19 -12.23 3.55
CA PRO A 55 -8.41 -13.19 2.78
C PRO A 55 -8.94 -13.37 1.34
N SER A 56 -10.21 -13.04 1.08
CA SER A 56 -10.86 -13.26 -0.21
C SER A 56 -10.68 -12.08 -1.18
N LYS A 57 -10.49 -12.39 -2.46
CA LYS A 57 -10.61 -11.44 -3.56
C LYS A 57 -12.09 -11.17 -3.87
N ILE A 58 -12.42 -9.91 -4.14
CA ILE A 58 -13.76 -9.47 -4.52
C ILE A 58 -13.71 -8.96 -5.96
N ALA A 59 -14.55 -9.51 -6.83
CA ALA A 59 -14.71 -9.01 -8.20
C ALA A 59 -15.45 -7.66 -8.16
N VAL A 60 -14.88 -6.64 -8.77
CA VAL A 60 -15.45 -5.28 -8.82
C VAL A 60 -16.15 -5.04 -10.15
N VAL A 61 -15.45 -5.33 -11.25
CA VAL A 61 -15.95 -5.08 -12.59
C VAL A 61 -15.37 -6.10 -13.56
N THR A 62 -16.14 -6.43 -14.58
CA THR A 62 -15.65 -7.12 -15.78
C THR A 62 -15.77 -6.18 -16.96
N LEU A 63 -14.65 -5.93 -17.64
CA LEU A 63 -14.61 -5.22 -18.92
C LEU A 63 -14.57 -6.26 -20.03
N ASN A 64 -15.35 -6.04 -21.08
CA ASN A 64 -15.49 -6.97 -22.19
C ASN A 64 -15.59 -6.19 -23.50
N PRO A 65 -14.45 -5.96 -24.18
CA PRO A 65 -14.41 -5.35 -25.51
C PRO A 65 -15.33 -6.01 -26.53
N ASP A 66 -15.51 -7.33 -26.48
CA ASP A 66 -16.36 -8.07 -27.43
C ASP A 66 -17.87 -7.77 -27.22
N GLN A 67 -18.23 -7.19 -26.08
CA GLN A 67 -19.58 -6.74 -25.73
C GLN A 67 -19.67 -5.21 -25.64
N ASP A 68 -18.70 -4.49 -26.21
CA ASP A 68 -18.60 -3.04 -26.17
C ASP A 68 -18.48 -2.43 -24.75
N ILE A 69 -17.97 -3.19 -23.79
CA ILE A 69 -17.76 -2.75 -22.39
C ILE A 69 -16.28 -2.38 -22.18
N TYR A 70 -15.95 -1.11 -22.44
CA TYR A 70 -14.57 -0.60 -22.38
C TYR A 70 -14.25 0.23 -21.13
N HIS A 71 -15.27 0.72 -20.42
CA HIS A 71 -15.14 1.65 -19.31
C HIS A 71 -16.18 1.35 -18.25
N CYS A 72 -15.83 1.57 -16.98
CA CYS A 72 -16.77 1.55 -15.88
C CYS A 72 -16.42 2.65 -14.86
N PRO A 73 -17.37 3.54 -14.53
CA PRO A 73 -17.21 4.44 -13.40
C PRO A 73 -17.33 3.65 -12.09
N LEU A 74 -16.48 3.98 -11.13
CA LEU A 74 -16.38 3.34 -9.82
C LEU A 74 -16.39 4.40 -8.72
N GLN A 75 -16.69 3.97 -7.50
CA GLN A 75 -16.51 4.79 -6.30
C GLN A 75 -16.03 3.90 -5.15
N LEU A 76 -14.85 3.31 -5.33
CA LEU A 76 -14.25 2.46 -4.31
C LEU A 76 -13.36 3.29 -3.41
N ILE A 77 -13.58 3.22 -2.10
CA ILE A 77 -12.82 3.97 -1.11
C ILE A 77 -12.09 2.98 -0.21
N PHE A 78 -10.78 3.13 -0.11
CA PHE A 78 -9.92 2.30 0.72
C PHE A 78 -9.15 3.16 1.73
N SER A 79 -9.52 3.06 3.01
CA SER A 79 -8.81 3.69 4.13
C SER A 79 -7.62 2.86 4.65
N SER A 80 -7.33 1.74 4.00
CA SER A 80 -6.23 0.84 4.37
C SER A 80 -5.66 0.15 3.14
N LYS A 81 -4.51 -0.49 3.30
CA LYS A 81 -3.80 -1.18 2.21
C LYS A 81 -4.72 -2.16 1.46
N VAL A 82 -4.75 -2.00 0.14
CA VAL A 82 -5.50 -2.84 -0.80
C VAL A 82 -4.57 -3.36 -1.88
N SER A 83 -4.82 -4.59 -2.34
CA SER A 83 -4.19 -5.16 -3.54
C SER A 83 -5.23 -5.25 -4.65
N LEU A 84 -4.83 -4.85 -5.84
CA LEU A 84 -5.60 -4.91 -7.07
C LEU A 84 -5.05 -6.04 -7.94
N PHE A 85 -5.93 -6.76 -8.61
CA PHE A 85 -5.57 -7.85 -9.52
C PHE A 85 -6.41 -7.73 -10.78
N LEU A 86 -5.78 -7.88 -11.95
CA LEU A 86 -6.50 -8.03 -13.19
C LEU A 86 -6.34 -9.46 -13.66
N GLU A 87 -7.45 -10.17 -13.82
CA GLU A 87 -7.44 -11.56 -14.26
C GLU A 87 -8.27 -11.69 -15.54
N PRO A 88 -7.84 -12.51 -16.50
CA PRO A 88 -8.70 -12.98 -17.59
C PRO A 88 -10.01 -13.55 -17.04
N ALA A 89 -11.13 -13.08 -17.56
CA ALA A 89 -12.43 -13.62 -17.17
C ALA A 89 -12.56 -15.05 -17.72
N LYS A 90 -12.89 -15.99 -16.83
CA LYS A 90 -13.24 -17.36 -17.22
C LYS A 90 -14.65 -17.36 -17.82
N LEU A 91 -14.78 -16.89 -19.06
CA LEU A 91 -16.02 -17.01 -19.81
C LEU A 91 -16.24 -18.50 -20.16
N THR A 92 -17.35 -19.06 -19.68
CA THR A 92 -17.83 -20.42 -20.00
C THR A 92 -18.33 -20.58 -21.45
N THR A 93 -17.95 -19.66 -22.33
CA THR A 93 -18.41 -19.63 -23.70
C THR A 93 -17.39 -20.34 -24.59
N LYS A 94 -17.83 -21.40 -25.28
CA LYS A 94 -17.08 -22.09 -26.34
C LYS A 94 -16.59 -21.07 -27.38
N LEU A 95 -15.39 -20.53 -27.21
CA LEU A 95 -14.69 -19.87 -28.29
C LEU A 95 -14.12 -20.97 -29.17
N ALA A 96 -14.54 -20.92 -30.44
CA ALA A 96 -14.11 -21.82 -31.49
C ALA A 96 -12.58 -21.90 -31.52
N ALA A 97 -12.10 -23.09 -31.87
CA ALA A 97 -10.69 -23.39 -32.08
C ALA A 97 -10.11 -22.50 -33.18
N ASP A 98 -9.68 -21.31 -32.83
CA ASP A 98 -8.73 -20.53 -33.61
C ASP A 98 -7.41 -20.63 -32.85
N GLU A 99 -6.34 -21.09 -33.52
CA GLU A 99 -5.06 -21.51 -32.91
C GLU A 99 -4.27 -20.36 -32.25
N LYS A 100 -4.84 -19.16 -32.16
CA LYS A 100 -4.19 -17.99 -31.59
C LYS A 100 -4.56 -17.85 -30.12
N ALA A 101 -3.54 -17.83 -29.25
CA ALA A 101 -3.74 -17.60 -27.83
C ALA A 101 -4.55 -16.30 -27.60
N PRO A 102 -5.56 -16.33 -26.71
CA PRO A 102 -6.38 -15.15 -26.44
C PRO A 102 -5.48 -14.03 -25.89
N VAL A 103 -5.56 -12.87 -26.54
CA VAL A 103 -4.89 -11.65 -26.07
C VAL A 103 -5.89 -10.91 -25.20
N PHE A 104 -5.51 -10.61 -23.97
CA PHE A 104 -6.37 -9.89 -23.03
C PHE A 104 -5.98 -8.42 -22.98
N PRO A 105 -6.95 -7.50 -22.92
CA PRO A 105 -6.69 -6.07 -22.83
C PRO A 105 -6.00 -5.71 -21.52
N HIS A 106 -5.10 -4.73 -21.60
CA HIS A 106 -4.67 -4.00 -20.42
C HIS A 106 -5.75 -3.01 -19.96
N VAL A 107 -5.67 -2.62 -18.70
CA VAL A 107 -6.67 -1.74 -18.08
C VAL A 107 -5.98 -0.64 -17.29
N HIS A 108 -6.39 0.60 -17.50
CA HIS A 108 -6.01 1.74 -16.68
C HIS A 108 -7.04 1.99 -15.60
N ILE A 109 -6.56 2.14 -14.37
CA ILE A 109 -7.34 2.49 -13.20
C ILE A 109 -6.94 3.90 -12.81
N SER A 110 -7.92 4.75 -12.49
CA SER A 110 -7.64 6.11 -12.04
C SER A 110 -8.53 6.57 -10.89
N GLY A 111 -8.02 7.56 -10.18
CA GLY A 111 -8.63 8.10 -8.99
C GLY A 111 -7.74 9.11 -8.30
N TYR A 112 -7.84 9.18 -6.98
CA TYR A 112 -7.08 10.12 -6.18
C TYR A 112 -6.90 9.62 -4.75
N TYR A 113 -5.96 10.23 -4.05
CA TYR A 113 -5.85 10.11 -2.61
C TYR A 113 -6.51 11.31 -1.94
N GLU A 114 -7.36 11.06 -0.95
CA GLU A 114 -7.95 12.08 -0.09
C GLU A 114 -7.35 12.01 1.31
N ARG A 115 -7.17 13.16 1.97
CA ARG A 115 -6.82 13.20 3.40
C ARG A 115 -7.99 13.73 4.21
N GLU A 116 -8.15 13.14 5.38
CA GLU A 116 -8.94 13.76 6.43
C GLU A 116 -8.22 15.03 6.88
N GLU A 117 -8.92 16.15 6.87
CA GLU A 117 -8.41 17.38 7.46
C GLU A 117 -8.48 17.19 8.97
N LEU A 118 -7.33 17.09 9.60
CA LEU A 118 -7.24 17.29 11.03
C LEU A 118 -7.58 18.77 11.27
N ASN A 119 -8.84 19.03 11.61
CA ASN A 119 -9.21 20.28 12.26
C ASN A 119 -8.56 20.26 13.65
N GLY A 120 -7.26 20.54 13.69
CA GLY A 120 -6.54 20.85 14.91
C GLY A 120 -6.70 22.34 15.14
N ASP A 121 -7.47 22.67 16.16
CA ASP A 121 -7.70 24.01 16.68
C ASP A 121 -6.39 24.78 16.77
N ALA A 122 -6.26 25.82 15.96
CA ALA A 122 -5.26 26.86 16.13
C ALA A 122 -5.81 27.88 17.15
N ASP A 123 -5.96 27.45 18.40
CA ASP A 123 -6.29 28.32 19.54
C ASP A 123 -5.66 27.71 20.81
N ASP A 124 -4.36 27.95 21.02
CA ASP A 124 -3.81 28.18 22.37
C ASP A 124 -2.45 28.89 22.25
N ASP A 125 -2.51 30.18 21.93
CA ASP A 125 -1.44 31.16 22.11
C ASP A 125 -1.27 31.44 23.62
N GLU A 126 -0.82 30.46 24.42
CA GLU A 126 -0.31 30.72 25.78
C GLU A 126 1.21 30.47 25.85
N GLU A 127 1.96 31.54 25.57
CA GLU A 127 3.35 31.72 25.95
C GLU A 127 3.48 32.11 27.45
N PRO A 128 4.66 31.93 28.07
CA PRO A 128 4.84 31.26 29.36
C PRO A 128 4.90 32.19 30.59
N SER A 129 4.38 31.75 31.73
CA SER A 129 4.68 32.40 33.02
C SER A 129 5.94 31.79 33.66
N SER A 130 7.04 32.54 33.62
CA SER A 130 8.22 32.30 34.44
C SER A 130 7.95 32.66 35.90
N SER A 131 8.27 31.77 36.84
CA SER A 131 8.53 32.16 38.23
C SER A 131 9.73 31.36 38.76
N GLU A 132 10.88 32.04 38.79
CA GLU A 132 12.09 31.64 39.49
C GLU A 132 11.89 31.87 40.99
N GLU A 133 11.89 30.83 41.82
CA GLU A 133 12.20 30.97 43.25
C GLU A 133 13.17 29.87 43.69
N ASP A 134 14.41 30.29 43.93
CA ASP A 134 15.47 29.54 44.63
C ASP A 134 15.06 29.25 46.08
N GLU A 135 15.20 28.01 46.55
CA GLU A 135 15.46 27.78 47.97
C GLU A 135 16.51 26.68 48.20
N PHE A 136 17.69 27.15 48.59
CA PHE A 136 18.87 26.42 49.01
C PHE A 136 18.71 25.90 50.44
N VAL A 137 18.90 24.60 50.66
CA VAL A 137 19.09 24.03 52.01
C VAL A 137 20.35 23.15 52.04
N PRO A 138 21.39 23.48 52.84
CA PRO A 138 22.63 22.72 52.91
C PRO A 138 22.72 21.78 54.12
N THR A 139 23.84 21.03 54.14
CA THR A 139 24.41 20.12 55.18
C THR A 139 23.94 18.67 55.06
N GLY A 140 24.76 17.65 54.80
CA GLY A 140 26.09 17.23 55.28
C GLY A 140 25.88 15.77 55.76
N SER A 141 26.67 14.72 55.53
CA SER A 141 28.10 14.52 55.28
C SER A 141 28.34 13.02 54.98
N ASP A 142 29.45 12.73 54.29
CA ASP A 142 30.30 11.53 54.43
C ASP A 142 29.86 10.14 53.93
N LYS A 143 30.42 9.69 52.79
CA LYS A 143 31.62 8.80 52.75
C LYS A 143 32.02 8.34 51.35
N LYS A 144 33.31 8.50 51.07
CA LYS A 144 34.13 7.90 50.00
C LYS A 144 33.87 6.40 49.76
N LYS A 145 33.93 5.96 48.49
CA LYS A 145 35.07 5.19 47.92
C LYS A 145 34.82 4.71 46.47
N LYS A 146 35.84 4.96 45.62
CA LYS A 146 36.48 4.11 44.58
C LYS A 146 35.55 3.28 43.65
N GLY A 147 35.64 3.30 42.33
CA GLY A 147 36.64 3.80 41.39
C GLY A 147 36.57 2.98 40.08
N GLY A 148 37.18 3.47 39.00
CA GLY A 148 37.52 2.67 37.81
C GLY A 148 36.81 3.08 36.52
N LYS A 149 37.55 3.74 35.62
CA LYS A 149 37.22 3.94 34.19
C LYS A 149 37.79 2.76 33.33
N PRO A 150 37.38 2.62 32.05
CA PRO A 150 37.41 1.40 31.19
C PRO A 150 38.81 1.22 30.49
N PRO A 151 39.08 0.43 29.40
CA PRO A 151 38.23 -0.27 28.40
C PRO A 151 38.80 -1.59 27.78
N THR A 152 38.23 -2.05 26.63
CA THR A 152 38.82 -2.93 25.56
C THR A 152 38.94 -4.44 25.85
N LYS A 153 38.93 -5.43 24.92
CA LYS A 153 38.90 -5.56 23.44
C LYS A 153 38.79 -7.08 23.13
N ASP A 154 38.40 -7.43 21.89
CA ASP A 154 38.84 -8.62 21.12
C ASP A 154 38.42 -10.03 21.63
N ALA A 155 38.17 -11.07 20.83
CA ALA A 155 38.12 -11.31 19.39
C ALA A 155 37.61 -12.75 19.12
N LYS A 156 36.97 -12.94 17.96
CA LYS A 156 37.17 -14.02 16.96
C LYS A 156 36.90 -15.52 17.30
N LYS A 157 36.11 -16.10 16.37
CA LYS A 157 36.43 -17.16 15.39
C LYS A 157 35.92 -18.60 15.62
N GLY A 158 35.41 -19.15 14.50
CA GLY A 158 35.35 -20.56 14.11
C GLY A 158 33.92 -20.96 13.74
N ALA A 159 33.44 -21.03 12.49
CA ALA A 159 33.87 -21.77 11.28
C ALA A 159 34.17 -23.26 11.55
N ASN A 160 33.34 -24.21 11.07
CA ASN A 160 33.50 -24.86 9.75
C ASN A 160 32.54 -26.07 9.51
N LYS A 161 31.97 -26.11 8.29
CA LYS A 161 31.85 -27.22 7.30
C LYS A 161 31.21 -28.61 7.58
N LYS A 162 30.35 -28.95 6.58
CA LYS A 162 30.24 -30.21 5.75
C LYS A 162 29.67 -31.48 6.42
N ARG A 163 28.99 -32.44 5.75
CA ARG A 163 28.43 -32.70 4.39
C ARG A 163 27.74 -34.09 4.45
N GLY A 164 26.91 -34.41 3.44
CA GLY A 164 26.46 -35.77 3.03
C GLY A 164 24.96 -35.93 3.22
N ARG A 165 24.08 -36.18 2.24
CA ARG A 165 24.13 -36.87 0.94
C ARG A 165 24.72 -38.28 1.02
N ASP A 166 23.84 -39.23 1.32
CA ASP A 166 23.48 -40.35 0.44
C ASP A 166 21.96 -40.61 0.57
#